data_AF-A0A357KUP9-F1
#
_entry.id   AF-A0A357KUP9-F1
#
_cell.length_a   1.000
_cell.length_b   1.000
_cell.length_c   1.000
_cell.angle_alpha   90.00
_cell.angle_beta   90.00
_cell.angle_gamma   90.00
#
_symmetry.space_group_name_H-M   'P 1'
#
loop_
_entity.id
_entity.type
_entity.pdbx_description
1 polymer ?
#
loop_
_entity_poly.entity_id
_entity_poly.type
_entity_poly.pdbx_seq_one_letter_code
_entity_poly.pdbx_strand_id
1 'polypeptide(L)'
;MLNLKTRSGAVAFVLMALAGAANADVVVTNLAEPFRATTEVGNNPNPVMPPSGAPLWSWAAQSFITDGASYALTQIDIIGGEASLAPAPVIVAELRADNAGTIGALITTLVIPDMTGPVAPRGLTPSVPVTLDPSTTYWIVLGSQAPGDGTLGWSYANSNESVGTGVIAQYADSQDSGATWNYGTEFPYFIQVVAEPSTACTPCPGDANGDLVVNFDDITEVLARWLNSCAPAR
;
A
#
# COMPACT_ATOMS: atom_id res chain seq x y z
N MET A 1 -17.55 40.39 65.51
CA MET A 1 -18.18 39.65 64.39
C MET A 1 -17.31 39.84 63.16
N LEU A 2 -16.39 38.90 62.89
CA LEU A 2 -15.52 38.92 61.70
C LEU A 2 -15.90 37.71 60.83
N ASN A 3 -16.39 37.98 59.63
CA ASN A 3 -17.00 37.00 58.73
C ASN A 3 -15.92 36.49 57.77
N LEU A 4 -15.44 35.25 57.97
CA LEU A 4 -14.41 34.63 57.13
C LEU A 4 -15.10 33.88 55.97
N LYS A 5 -15.06 34.46 54.77
CA LYS A 5 -15.70 33.93 53.56
C LYS A 5 -14.69 33.09 52.78
N THR A 6 -14.73 31.77 52.95
CA THR A 6 -13.92 30.79 52.20
C THR A 6 -14.37 30.76 50.73
N ARG A 7 -13.45 31.08 49.81
CA ARG A 7 -13.65 30.92 48.36
C ARG A 7 -13.04 29.60 47.91
N SER A 8 -13.88 28.63 47.56
CA SER A 8 -13.48 27.42 46.86
C SER A 8 -13.11 27.76 45.42
N GLY A 9 -11.81 27.73 45.10
CA GLY A 9 -11.33 27.80 43.72
C GLY A 9 -11.30 26.40 43.11
N ALA A 10 -12.11 26.16 42.09
CA ALA A 10 -12.04 24.95 41.28
C ALA A 10 -10.81 25.05 40.36
N VAL A 11 -9.88 24.10 40.50
CA VAL A 11 -8.74 23.93 39.59
C VAL A 11 -9.21 23.06 38.43
N ALA A 12 -9.39 23.67 37.25
CA ALA A 12 -9.65 22.95 36.02
C ALA A 12 -8.33 22.42 35.45
N PHE A 13 -8.14 21.10 35.47
CA PHE A 13 -7.05 20.43 34.76
C PHE A 13 -7.44 20.31 33.28
N VAL A 14 -6.77 21.07 32.42
CA VAL A 14 -6.86 20.90 30.97
C VAL A 14 -5.88 19.79 30.58
N LEU A 15 -6.40 18.59 30.31
CA LEU A 15 -5.64 17.55 29.60
C LEU A 15 -5.53 17.99 28.13
N MET A 16 -4.37 18.50 27.72
CA MET A 16 -4.02 18.58 26.30
C MET A 16 -3.50 17.20 25.88
N ALA A 17 -4.33 16.46 25.13
CA ALA A 17 -3.88 15.28 24.41
C ALA A 17 -2.95 15.73 23.28
N LEU A 18 -1.65 15.49 23.46
CA LEU A 18 -0.68 15.54 22.37
C LEU A 18 -0.93 14.33 21.48
N ALA A 19 -1.75 14.48 20.45
CA ALA A 19 -1.78 13.53 19.35
C ALA A 19 -0.43 13.63 18.64
N GLY A 20 0.48 12.71 18.94
CA GLY A 20 1.70 12.56 18.15
C GLY A 20 1.32 12.21 16.72
N ALA A 21 1.72 13.02 15.76
CA ALA A 21 1.61 12.63 14.36
C ALA A 21 2.47 11.38 14.16
N ALA A 22 1.84 10.23 13.92
CA ALA A 22 2.55 9.07 13.43
C ALA A 22 3.18 9.48 12.10
N ASN A 23 4.51 9.37 11.99
CA ASN A 23 5.15 9.60 10.70
C ASN A 23 4.97 8.32 9.88
N ALA A 24 4.64 8.48 8.59
CA ALA A 24 4.61 7.36 7.66
C ALA A 24 5.97 6.63 7.66
N ASP A 25 5.91 5.31 7.74
CA ASP A 25 7.07 4.43 7.79
C ASP A 25 7.27 3.75 6.43
N VAL A 26 8.52 3.36 6.16
CA VAL A 26 8.86 2.58 4.98
C VAL A 26 8.69 1.11 5.32
N VAL A 27 7.60 0.51 4.85
CA VAL A 27 7.32 -0.92 5.03
C VAL A 27 8.40 -1.74 4.32
N VAL A 28 8.68 -1.41 3.06
CA VAL A 28 9.74 -2.07 2.28
C VAL A 28 10.22 -1.17 1.16
N THR A 29 11.52 -1.22 0.84
CA THR A 29 12.11 -0.48 -0.29
C THR A 29 13.34 -1.19 -0.86
N ASN A 30 13.50 -1.13 -2.18
CA ASN A 30 14.76 -1.44 -2.87
C ASN A 30 15.26 -0.26 -3.72
N LEU A 31 14.75 0.96 -3.52
CA LEU A 31 15.10 2.11 -4.37
C LEU A 31 16.59 2.48 -4.37
N ALA A 32 17.35 2.01 -3.36
CA ALA A 32 18.79 2.22 -3.26
C ALA A 32 19.62 1.19 -4.04
N GLU A 33 19.01 0.12 -4.55
CA GLU A 33 19.73 -0.94 -5.24
C GLU A 33 20.27 -0.47 -6.61
N PRO A 34 21.37 -1.06 -7.10
CA PRO A 34 21.90 -0.71 -8.41
C PRO A 34 20.88 -0.95 -9.52
N PHE A 35 20.71 0.04 -10.39
CA PHE A 35 19.86 -0.05 -11.57
C PHE A 35 20.35 -1.14 -12.53
N ARG A 36 19.44 -2.01 -13.00
CA ARG A 36 19.74 -3.01 -14.04
C ARG A 36 19.26 -2.56 -15.40
N ALA A 37 17.95 -2.39 -15.54
CA ALA A 37 17.30 -2.01 -16.79
C ALA A 37 15.87 -1.51 -16.54
N THR A 38 15.17 -1.22 -17.63
CA THR A 38 13.77 -0.76 -17.64
C THR A 38 12.95 -1.70 -18.50
N THR A 39 11.84 -2.18 -17.96
CA THR A 39 10.80 -2.89 -18.73
C THR A 39 9.86 -1.85 -19.32
N GLU A 40 9.62 -1.92 -20.62
CA GLU A 40 8.52 -1.19 -21.23
C GLU A 40 7.20 -1.86 -20.84
N VAL A 41 6.33 -1.12 -20.16
CA VAL A 41 4.97 -1.48 -19.77
C VAL A 41 4.01 -0.72 -20.68
N GLY A 42 3.05 -1.41 -21.28
CA GLY A 42 2.06 -0.82 -22.18
C GLY A 42 2.04 -1.51 -23.54
N ASN A 43 1.64 -0.77 -24.58
CA ASN A 43 1.55 -1.31 -25.94
C ASN A 43 2.47 -0.56 -26.90
N ASN A 44 3.07 -1.29 -27.83
CA ASN A 44 3.69 -0.70 -29.00
C ASN A 44 2.59 -0.12 -29.92
N PRO A 45 2.58 1.19 -30.21
CA PRO A 45 1.48 1.86 -30.90
C PRO A 45 1.28 1.47 -32.38
N ASN A 46 1.97 0.46 -32.90
CA ASN A 46 1.78 -0.04 -34.26
C ASN A 46 1.11 -1.42 -34.32
N PRO A 47 -0.23 -1.49 -34.27
CA PRO A 47 -0.98 -2.76 -34.36
C PRO A 47 -1.01 -3.37 -35.77
N VAL A 48 -0.49 -2.67 -36.80
CA VAL A 48 -0.73 -3.08 -38.20
C VAL A 48 0.26 -4.14 -38.68
N MET A 49 1.43 -4.25 -38.08
CA MET A 49 2.31 -5.41 -38.16
C MET A 49 3.29 -5.32 -36.98
N PRO A 50 3.13 -6.10 -35.89
CA PRO A 50 4.31 -6.37 -35.07
C PRO A 50 5.36 -6.94 -36.03
N PRO A 51 6.60 -6.42 -36.11
CA PRO A 51 7.66 -7.21 -36.73
C PRO A 51 7.61 -8.57 -36.05
N SER A 52 7.29 -9.60 -36.83
CA SER A 52 7.06 -10.99 -36.40
C SER A 52 7.92 -11.33 -35.16
N GLY A 53 7.33 -11.26 -33.96
CA GLY A 53 8.01 -11.57 -32.69
C GLY A 53 8.09 -10.48 -31.62
N ALA A 54 7.60 -9.25 -31.82
CA ALA A 54 7.53 -8.26 -30.73
C ALA A 54 6.31 -8.49 -29.82
N PRO A 55 6.46 -8.46 -28.47
CA PRO A 55 5.34 -8.66 -27.55
C PRO A 55 4.29 -7.56 -27.73
N LEU A 56 3.02 -7.98 -27.80
CA LEU A 56 1.90 -7.14 -28.20
C LEU A 56 1.41 -6.25 -27.06
N TRP A 57 1.53 -6.70 -25.81
CA TRP A 57 1.13 -5.97 -24.61
C TRP A 57 2.07 -6.39 -23.49
N SER A 58 2.52 -5.47 -22.65
CA SER A 58 3.30 -5.83 -21.46
C SER A 58 2.65 -5.21 -20.24
N TRP A 59 2.23 -6.07 -19.32
CA TRP A 59 1.91 -5.69 -17.96
C TRP A 59 3.01 -6.24 -17.06
N ALA A 60 3.31 -5.52 -15.99
CA ALA A 60 4.30 -5.91 -15.00
C ALA A 60 3.67 -5.83 -13.62
N ALA A 61 4.16 -6.68 -12.73
CA ALA A 61 3.74 -6.67 -11.34
C ALA A 61 4.91 -6.96 -10.41
N GLN A 62 4.85 -6.38 -9.21
CA GLN A 62 5.79 -6.64 -8.13
C GLN A 62 5.01 -6.97 -6.86
N SER A 63 5.35 -8.09 -6.23
CA SER A 63 4.77 -8.44 -4.93
C SER A 63 5.65 -7.96 -3.78
N PHE A 64 4.99 -7.70 -2.65
CA PHE A 64 5.62 -7.47 -1.37
C PHE A 64 4.79 -8.10 -0.25
N ILE A 65 5.44 -8.40 0.87
CA ILE A 65 4.84 -8.99 2.06
C ILE A 65 4.99 -8.00 3.22
N THR A 66 3.89 -7.72 3.92
CA THR A 66 3.92 -6.96 5.19
C THR A 66 4.51 -7.79 6.33
N ASP A 67 4.99 -7.14 7.38
CA ASP A 67 5.39 -7.83 8.62
C ASP A 67 4.17 -8.14 9.51
N GLY A 68 4.39 -8.44 10.79
CA GLY A 68 3.32 -8.75 11.73
C GLY A 68 2.41 -7.57 12.12
N ALA A 69 2.58 -6.38 11.55
CA ALA A 69 1.76 -5.21 11.85
C ALA A 69 0.77 -4.89 10.72
N SER A 70 -0.30 -4.16 11.06
CA SER A 70 -1.23 -3.59 10.09
C SER A 70 -0.82 -2.17 9.75
N TYR A 71 -1.08 -1.74 8.51
CA TYR A 71 -0.70 -0.41 8.03
C TYR A 71 -1.83 0.29 7.28
N ALA A 72 -1.92 1.61 7.37
CA ALA A 72 -2.68 2.44 6.45
C ALA A 72 -1.78 2.86 5.28
N LEU A 73 -2.02 2.31 4.09
CA LEU A 73 -1.21 2.59 2.90
C LEU A 73 -1.35 4.06 2.50
N THR A 74 -0.22 4.75 2.40
CA THR A 74 -0.17 6.17 2.02
C THR A 74 0.28 6.34 0.58
N GLN A 75 1.38 5.69 0.20
CA GLN A 75 2.00 5.86 -1.11
C GLN A 75 2.83 4.63 -1.48
N ILE A 76 2.97 4.40 -2.78
CA ILE A 76 3.92 3.44 -3.34
C ILE A 76 4.79 4.18 -4.34
N ASP A 77 6.07 4.32 -4.08
CA ASP A 77 7.01 4.88 -5.06
C ASP A 77 7.52 3.78 -5.98
N ILE A 78 7.64 4.09 -7.27
CA ILE A 78 8.32 3.27 -8.26
C ILE A 78 9.46 4.07 -8.89
N ILE A 79 10.44 3.40 -9.49
CA ILE A 79 11.35 4.05 -10.45
C ILE A 79 10.79 3.83 -11.86
N GLY A 80 10.21 4.88 -12.43
CA GLY A 80 9.61 4.82 -13.75
C GLY A 80 9.64 6.15 -14.49
N GLY A 81 9.26 6.13 -15.76
CA GLY A 81 9.28 7.31 -16.61
C GLY A 81 9.13 6.93 -18.07
N GLU A 82 9.69 7.75 -18.95
CA GLU A 82 9.77 7.50 -20.40
C GLU A 82 8.41 7.21 -21.04
N ALA A 83 7.33 7.74 -20.46
CA ALA A 83 6.02 7.60 -21.04
C ALA A 83 6.01 8.25 -22.42
N SER A 84 5.58 7.46 -23.41
CA SER A 84 5.38 7.93 -24.77
C SER A 84 4.39 9.11 -24.81
N LEU A 85 4.65 10.05 -25.73
CA LEU A 85 3.85 11.28 -25.86
C LEU A 85 2.75 11.15 -26.93
N ALA A 86 2.93 10.24 -27.87
CA ALA A 86 2.03 10.06 -29.01
C ALA A 86 2.10 8.62 -29.53
N PRO A 87 1.08 7.78 -29.26
CA PRO A 87 -0.01 8.01 -28.31
C PRO A 87 0.50 8.03 -26.87
N ALA A 88 -0.16 8.80 -26.00
CA ALA A 88 0.12 8.74 -24.57
C ALA A 88 -0.46 7.45 -23.97
N PRO A 89 0.19 6.82 -22.98
CA PRO A 89 -0.36 5.63 -22.34
C PRO A 89 -1.58 5.98 -21.48
N VAL A 90 -2.64 5.17 -21.58
CA VAL A 90 -3.69 5.13 -20.56
C VAL A 90 -3.32 4.02 -19.58
N ILE A 91 -2.71 4.42 -18.48
CA ILE A 91 -2.02 3.48 -17.59
C ILE A 91 -3.01 2.86 -16.60
N VAL A 92 -2.94 1.54 -16.46
CA VAL A 92 -3.55 0.80 -15.37
C VAL A 92 -2.54 0.73 -14.23
N ALA A 93 -2.87 1.26 -13.06
CA ALA A 93 -2.11 1.02 -11.83
C ALA A 93 -3.03 0.53 -10.73
N GLU A 94 -2.71 -0.63 -10.17
CA GLU A 94 -3.58 -1.34 -9.25
C GLU A 94 -2.79 -1.89 -8.07
N LEU A 95 -3.43 -1.91 -6.90
CA LEU A 95 -3.04 -2.76 -5.80
C LEU A 95 -4.00 -3.96 -5.77
N ARG A 96 -3.45 -5.17 -5.76
CA ARG A 96 -4.20 -6.42 -5.73
C ARG A 96 -3.80 -7.28 -4.54
N ALA A 97 -4.76 -8.08 -4.07
CA ALA A 97 -4.50 -9.13 -3.10
C ALA A 97 -3.67 -10.25 -3.74
N ASP A 98 -2.99 -11.03 -2.92
CA ASP A 98 -2.44 -12.32 -3.35
C ASP A 98 -3.52 -13.42 -3.36
N ASN A 99 -3.36 -14.38 -4.25
CA ASN A 99 -4.16 -15.59 -4.34
C ASN A 99 -3.24 -16.82 -4.43
N ALA A 100 -2.69 -17.22 -3.29
CA ALA A 100 -1.78 -18.36 -3.15
C ALA A 100 -0.54 -18.26 -4.06
N GLY A 101 0.14 -17.11 -4.03
CA GLY A 101 1.32 -16.82 -4.83
C GLY A 101 1.00 -16.39 -6.26
N THR A 102 -0.24 -16.01 -6.55
CA THR A 102 -0.64 -15.44 -7.84
C THR A 102 -1.37 -14.12 -7.64
N ILE A 103 -1.43 -13.30 -8.68
CA ILE A 103 -2.14 -12.01 -8.62
C ILE A 103 -3.64 -12.26 -8.46
N GLY A 104 -4.20 -11.77 -7.36
CA GLY A 104 -5.58 -11.98 -6.95
C GLY A 104 -6.52 -10.82 -7.28
N ALA A 105 -7.50 -10.61 -6.40
CA ALA A 105 -8.55 -9.61 -6.58
C ALA A 105 -8.04 -8.17 -6.46
N LEU A 106 -8.68 -7.24 -7.19
CA LEU A 106 -8.43 -5.81 -7.07
C LEU A 106 -8.84 -5.29 -5.69
N ILE A 107 -7.92 -4.58 -5.03
CA ILE A 107 -8.17 -3.89 -3.76
C ILE A 107 -8.48 -2.42 -4.04
N THR A 108 -7.60 -1.74 -4.78
CA THR A 108 -7.76 -0.32 -5.15
C THR A 108 -7.03 -0.02 -6.44
N THR A 109 -7.46 1.05 -7.13
CA THR A 109 -6.67 1.69 -8.18
C THR A 109 -5.72 2.71 -7.57
N LEU A 110 -4.57 2.92 -8.21
CA LEU A 110 -3.57 3.90 -7.80
C LEU A 110 -3.59 5.08 -8.76
N VAL A 111 -3.59 6.30 -8.22
CA VAL A 111 -3.42 7.53 -9.01
C VAL A 111 -1.95 7.65 -9.37
N ILE A 112 -1.69 7.70 -10.67
CA ILE A 112 -0.33 7.81 -11.23
C ILE A 112 -0.03 9.28 -11.52
N PRO A 113 1.18 9.78 -11.19
CA PRO A 113 1.62 11.11 -11.59
C PRO A 113 1.97 11.16 -13.08
N ASP A 114 2.48 12.30 -13.55
CA ASP A 114 3.05 12.38 -14.89
C ASP A 114 4.28 11.45 -15.02
N MET A 115 4.21 10.54 -16.00
CA MET A 115 5.24 9.56 -16.29
C MET A 115 6.15 9.98 -17.46
N THR A 116 5.97 11.18 -18.01
CA THR A 116 6.84 11.69 -19.06
C THR A 116 8.24 12.06 -18.51
N GLY A 117 9.21 12.17 -19.42
CA GLY A 117 10.59 12.51 -19.09
C GLY A 117 11.44 11.30 -18.67
N PRO A 118 12.63 11.54 -18.10
CA PRO A 118 13.55 10.46 -17.74
C PRO A 118 13.00 9.61 -16.58
N VAL A 119 13.48 8.36 -16.52
CA VAL A 119 13.26 7.45 -15.40
C VAL A 119 13.67 8.10 -14.08
N ALA A 120 12.74 8.12 -13.12
CA ALA A 120 12.95 8.72 -11.79
C ALA A 120 11.90 8.17 -10.79
N PRO A 121 12.04 8.45 -9.48
CA PRO A 121 10.99 8.16 -8.51
C PRO A 121 9.65 8.79 -8.89
N ARG A 122 8.56 8.02 -8.78
CA ARG A 122 7.18 8.41 -9.06
C ARG A 122 6.26 7.82 -7.99
N GLY A 123 5.57 8.68 -7.26
CA GLY A 123 4.69 8.28 -6.16
C GLY A 123 3.28 7.97 -6.64
N LEU A 124 2.84 6.74 -6.43
CA LEU A 124 1.49 6.24 -6.70
C LEU A 124 0.66 6.32 -5.43
N THR A 125 -0.51 6.95 -5.48
CA THR A 125 -1.37 7.13 -4.30
C THR A 125 -2.66 6.31 -4.41
N PRO A 126 -3.10 5.61 -3.35
CA PRO A 126 -4.39 4.91 -3.37
C PRO A 126 -5.55 5.85 -3.68
N SER A 127 -6.41 5.46 -4.61
CA SER A 127 -7.63 6.23 -4.95
C SER A 127 -8.68 6.24 -3.83
N VAL A 128 -8.60 5.27 -2.92
CA VAL A 128 -9.38 5.18 -1.68
C VAL A 128 -8.46 4.72 -0.56
N PRO A 129 -8.75 5.04 0.72
CA PRO A 129 -7.97 4.54 1.86
C PRO A 129 -7.87 3.01 1.86
N VAL A 130 -6.68 2.48 2.11
CA VAL A 130 -6.41 1.04 2.15
C VAL A 130 -5.71 0.69 3.46
N THR A 131 -6.19 -0.38 4.10
CA THR A 131 -5.49 -1.05 5.20
C THR A 131 -4.76 -2.27 4.64
N LEU A 132 -3.47 -2.37 4.93
CA LEU A 132 -2.68 -3.56 4.71
C LEU A 132 -2.72 -4.41 5.99
N ASP A 133 -3.06 -5.67 5.83
CA ASP A 133 -3.16 -6.66 6.88
C ASP A 133 -1.76 -7.17 7.25
N PRO A 134 -1.58 -7.64 8.50
CA PRO A 134 -0.35 -8.31 8.92
C PRO A 134 -0.01 -9.53 8.07
N SER A 135 1.28 -9.75 7.83
CA SER A 135 1.86 -10.95 7.21
C SER A 135 1.19 -11.33 5.88
N THR A 136 0.79 -10.33 5.10
CA THR A 136 -0.03 -10.50 3.90
C THR A 136 0.74 -10.05 2.67
N THR A 137 0.62 -10.85 1.61
CA THR A 137 1.21 -10.55 0.30
C THR A 137 0.27 -9.68 -0.51
N TYR A 138 0.82 -8.64 -1.12
CA TYR A 138 0.14 -7.74 -2.03
C TYR A 138 0.90 -7.62 -3.35
N TRP A 139 0.18 -7.21 -4.40
CA TRP A 139 0.73 -7.02 -5.73
C TRP A 139 0.47 -5.60 -6.21
N ILE A 140 1.53 -4.93 -6.64
CA ILE A 140 1.44 -3.69 -7.42
C ILE A 140 1.47 -4.09 -8.88
N VAL A 141 0.48 -3.66 -9.66
CA VAL A 141 0.35 -4.00 -11.08
C VAL A 141 0.37 -2.72 -11.89
N LEU A 142 1.23 -2.66 -12.92
CA LEU A 142 1.23 -1.62 -13.95
C LEU A 142 0.94 -2.24 -15.32
N GLY A 143 0.11 -1.55 -16.11
CA GLY A 143 -0.27 -1.99 -17.45
C GLY A 143 -0.82 -0.84 -18.31
N SER A 144 -1.40 -1.20 -19.46
CA SER A 144 -2.17 -0.28 -20.32
C SER A 144 -3.63 -0.72 -20.42
N GLN A 145 -4.54 0.24 -20.57
CA GLN A 145 -5.97 -0.02 -20.59
C GLN A 145 -6.45 -0.55 -21.94
N ALA A 146 -5.89 -0.05 -23.05
CA ALA A 146 -6.35 -0.38 -24.38
C ALA A 146 -5.20 -0.69 -25.36
N PRO A 147 -5.48 -1.52 -26.38
CA PRO A 147 -4.56 -1.68 -27.49
C PRO A 147 -4.32 -0.35 -28.23
N GLY A 148 -3.07 -0.05 -28.58
CA GLY A 148 -2.66 1.18 -29.23
C GLY A 148 -2.36 2.33 -28.27
N ASP A 149 -2.53 2.14 -26.96
CA ASP A 149 -2.02 3.08 -25.97
C ASP A 149 -0.49 3.11 -26.00
N GLY A 150 0.07 4.20 -25.50
CA GLY A 150 1.51 4.33 -25.35
C GLY A 150 2.17 3.31 -24.39
N THR A 151 3.49 3.38 -24.28
CA THR A 151 4.29 2.71 -23.25
C THR A 151 4.77 3.67 -22.16
N LEU A 152 5.18 3.11 -21.03
CA LEU A 152 6.01 3.71 -19.99
C LEU A 152 7.12 2.73 -19.58
N GLY A 153 8.20 3.23 -19.01
CA GLY A 153 9.25 2.42 -18.40
C GLY A 153 9.04 2.18 -16.92
N TRP A 154 9.15 0.93 -16.47
CA TRP A 154 9.30 0.56 -15.05
C TRP A 154 10.62 -0.18 -14.83
N SER A 155 11.48 0.40 -14.01
CA SER A 155 12.84 -0.08 -13.81
C SER A 155 12.95 -1.15 -12.73
N TYR A 156 13.98 -1.98 -12.85
CA TYR A 156 14.25 -3.08 -11.94
C TYR A 156 15.72 -3.15 -11.50
N ALA A 157 15.93 -3.74 -10.33
CA ALA A 157 17.21 -3.77 -9.63
C ALA A 157 18.18 -4.82 -10.21
N ASN A 158 19.47 -4.67 -9.93
CA ASN A 158 20.52 -5.64 -10.29
C ASN A 158 20.89 -6.60 -9.15
N SER A 159 20.03 -6.68 -8.13
CA SER A 159 20.15 -7.50 -6.93
C SER A 159 18.74 -7.80 -6.41
N ASN A 160 18.64 -8.68 -5.39
CA ASN A 160 17.38 -8.99 -4.70
C ASN A 160 17.31 -8.36 -3.30
N GLU A 161 18.21 -7.42 -2.99
CA GLU A 161 18.26 -6.81 -1.67
C GLU A 161 17.13 -5.80 -1.50
N SER A 162 16.64 -5.68 -0.27
CA SER A 162 15.65 -4.68 0.14
C SER A 162 15.82 -4.37 1.62
N VAL A 163 15.31 -3.22 2.05
CA VAL A 163 15.28 -2.80 3.45
C VAL A 163 13.87 -2.44 3.87
N GLY A 164 13.57 -2.53 5.17
CA GLY A 164 12.23 -2.31 5.73
C GLY A 164 11.83 -3.47 6.65
N THR A 165 10.62 -3.40 7.21
CA THR A 165 10.04 -4.47 8.02
C THR A 165 9.39 -5.56 7.17
N GLY A 166 8.84 -5.18 6.02
CA GLY A 166 8.32 -6.07 4.99
C GLY A 166 9.42 -6.65 4.09
N VAL A 167 8.98 -7.42 3.09
CA VAL A 167 9.87 -8.16 2.19
C VAL A 167 9.41 -7.99 0.74
N ILE A 168 10.35 -7.71 -0.18
CA ILE A 168 10.08 -7.82 -1.61
C ILE A 168 10.12 -9.30 -2.00
N ALA A 169 9.05 -9.76 -2.65
CA ALA A 169 8.92 -11.14 -3.09
C ALA A 169 9.00 -11.21 -4.63
N GLN A 170 8.27 -12.13 -5.23
CA GLN A 170 8.26 -12.39 -6.66
C GLN A 170 7.75 -11.19 -7.49
N TYR A 171 8.24 -11.08 -8.71
CA TYR A 171 7.65 -10.23 -9.74
C TYR A 171 6.89 -11.09 -10.74
N ALA A 172 6.07 -10.44 -11.56
CA ALA A 172 5.43 -11.09 -12.68
C ALA A 172 5.38 -10.17 -13.91
N ASP A 173 5.31 -10.77 -15.10
CA ASP A 173 5.02 -10.10 -16.35
C ASP A 173 3.89 -10.82 -17.08
N SER A 174 3.13 -10.08 -17.88
CA SER A 174 2.04 -10.61 -18.69
C SER A 174 2.11 -10.03 -20.09
N GLN A 175 1.95 -10.91 -21.08
CA GLN A 175 1.95 -10.54 -22.50
C GLN A 175 0.55 -10.38 -23.11
N ASP A 176 -0.48 -10.53 -22.28
CA ASP A 176 -1.89 -10.62 -22.69
C ASP A 176 -2.82 -9.79 -21.79
N SER A 177 -2.33 -8.64 -21.34
CA SER A 177 -3.08 -7.69 -20.49
C SER A 177 -3.58 -8.29 -19.17
N GLY A 178 -2.72 -9.09 -18.53
CA GLY A 178 -2.97 -9.70 -17.23
C GLY A 178 -3.83 -10.95 -17.26
N ALA A 179 -4.12 -11.53 -18.44
CA ALA A 179 -4.88 -12.78 -18.53
C ALA A 179 -4.03 -14.01 -18.14
N THR A 180 -2.74 -14.01 -18.47
CA THR A 180 -1.73 -14.97 -18.02
C THR A 180 -0.49 -14.25 -17.51
N TRP A 181 0.19 -14.86 -16.54
CA TRP A 181 1.34 -14.27 -15.86
C TRP A 181 2.50 -15.25 -15.82
N ASN A 182 3.69 -14.76 -16.16
CA ASN A 182 4.96 -15.40 -15.90
C ASN A 182 5.53 -14.83 -14.60
N TYR A 183 6.09 -15.68 -13.75
CA TYR A 183 6.58 -15.29 -12.43
C TYR A 183 8.09 -15.48 -12.34
N GLY A 184 8.77 -14.57 -11.64
CA GLY A 184 10.20 -14.64 -11.38
C GLY A 184 10.58 -14.13 -9.99
N THR A 185 11.79 -14.46 -9.55
CA THR A 185 12.27 -14.16 -8.20
C THR A 185 13.61 -13.42 -8.18
N GLU A 186 14.13 -13.05 -9.34
CA GLU A 186 15.41 -12.34 -9.48
C GLU A 186 15.22 -10.97 -10.10
N PHE A 187 15.94 -9.98 -9.59
CA PHE A 187 15.95 -8.62 -10.14
C PHE A 187 14.57 -7.96 -10.06
N PRO A 188 13.99 -7.81 -8.85
CA PRO A 188 12.67 -7.22 -8.66
C PRO A 188 12.58 -5.79 -9.20
N TYR A 189 11.37 -5.38 -9.54
CA TYR A 189 11.08 -4.00 -9.87
C TYR A 189 11.38 -3.08 -8.69
N PHE A 190 11.78 -1.85 -8.98
CA PHE A 190 11.98 -0.85 -7.96
C PHE A 190 10.64 -0.41 -7.37
N ILE A 191 10.49 -0.61 -6.06
CA ILE A 191 9.35 -0.15 -5.27
C ILE A 191 9.80 0.40 -3.91
N GLN A 192 9.01 1.30 -3.35
CA GLN A 192 8.98 1.63 -1.94
C GLN A 192 7.53 1.74 -1.48
N VAL A 193 7.18 0.98 -0.45
CA VAL A 193 5.85 1.03 0.15
C VAL A 193 5.92 1.91 1.40
N VAL A 194 5.21 3.03 1.36
CA VAL A 194 5.12 4.00 2.45
C VAL A 194 3.74 3.91 3.09
N ALA A 195 3.70 3.60 4.38
CA ALA A 195 2.46 3.40 5.09
C ALA A 195 2.60 3.80 6.57
N GLU A 196 1.51 4.22 7.19
CA GLU A 196 1.48 4.51 8.62
C GLU A 196 1.07 3.25 9.38
N PRO A 197 1.73 2.87 10.48
CA PRO A 197 1.25 1.81 11.35
C PRO A 197 -0.21 2.09 11.72
N SER A 198 -1.10 1.16 11.38
CA SER A 198 -2.50 1.29 11.68
C SER A 198 -2.69 1.03 13.16
N THR A 199 -2.93 2.10 13.93
CA THR A 199 -3.41 1.96 15.31
C THR A 199 -4.89 1.53 15.36
N ALA A 200 -5.50 1.24 14.20
CA ALA A 200 -6.93 0.99 14.05
C ALA A 200 -7.40 -0.39 14.54
N CYS A 201 -6.72 -0.99 15.51
CA CYS A 201 -7.40 -1.86 16.48
C CYS A 201 -8.27 -0.95 17.38
N THR A 202 -9.24 -0.21 16.83
CA THR A 202 -10.07 0.73 17.60
C THR A 202 -11.54 0.64 17.17
N PRO A 203 -12.35 -0.18 17.84
CA PRO A 203 -11.98 -1.38 18.60
C PRO A 203 -11.95 -2.58 17.66
N CYS A 204 -10.84 -3.32 17.62
CA CYS A 204 -10.88 -4.64 17.03
C CYS A 204 -11.84 -5.52 17.83
N PRO A 205 -12.63 -6.40 17.20
CA PRO A 205 -13.52 -7.30 17.92
C PRO A 205 -12.75 -8.07 19.00
N GLY A 206 -13.01 -7.75 20.28
CA GLY A 206 -12.28 -8.31 21.41
C GLY A 206 -11.53 -7.29 22.28
N ASP A 207 -11.26 -6.08 21.79
CA ASP A 207 -10.74 -4.96 22.60
C ASP A 207 -11.89 -4.31 23.37
N ALA A 208 -12.23 -4.90 24.51
CA ALA A 208 -13.37 -4.51 25.31
C ALA A 208 -13.05 -3.32 26.23
N ASN A 209 -11.78 -3.19 26.63
CA ASN A 209 -11.32 -2.13 27.54
C ASN A 209 -10.81 -0.88 26.80
N GLY A 210 -10.57 -0.97 25.48
CA GLY A 210 -10.14 0.14 24.63
C GLY A 210 -8.65 0.47 24.77
N ASP A 211 -7.83 -0.48 25.25
CA ASP A 211 -6.39 -0.29 25.42
C ASP A 211 -5.57 -0.67 24.17
N LEU A 212 -6.25 -1.05 23.09
CA LEU A 212 -5.67 -1.44 21.80
C LEU A 212 -4.91 -2.77 21.82
N VAL A 213 -5.07 -3.60 22.86
CA VAL A 213 -4.39 -4.88 23.01
C VAL A 213 -5.38 -5.96 23.44
N VAL A 214 -5.77 -6.86 22.54
CA VAL A 214 -6.62 -8.01 22.91
C VAL A 214 -5.87 -8.97 23.86
N ASN A 215 -6.17 -8.91 25.15
CA ASN A 215 -5.51 -9.67 26.20
C ASN A 215 -6.48 -10.09 27.34
N PHE A 216 -5.95 -10.45 28.52
CA PHE A 216 -6.78 -10.86 29.66
C PHE A 216 -7.57 -9.70 30.29
N ASP A 217 -7.12 -8.47 30.13
CA ASP A 217 -7.81 -7.30 30.65
C ASP A 217 -9.12 -7.06 29.89
N ASP A 218 -9.20 -7.39 28.60
CA ASP A 218 -10.47 -7.33 27.84
C ASP A 218 -11.51 -8.32 28.32
N ILE A 219 -11.11 -9.57 28.57
CA ILE A 219 -12.06 -10.55 29.10
C ILE A 219 -12.54 -10.09 30.49
N THR A 220 -11.66 -9.50 31.31
CA THR A 220 -12.10 -8.94 32.59
C THR A 220 -13.05 -7.76 32.42
N GLU A 221 -12.86 -6.91 31.42
CA GLU A 221 -13.76 -5.79 31.14
C GLU A 221 -15.13 -6.28 30.64
N VAL A 222 -15.17 -7.27 29.74
CA VAL A 222 -16.44 -7.91 29.33
C VAL A 222 -17.16 -8.50 30.53
N LEU A 223 -16.45 -9.24 31.39
CA LEU A 223 -17.01 -9.84 32.60
C LEU A 223 -17.49 -8.77 33.60
N ALA A 224 -16.77 -7.66 33.75
CA ALA A 224 -17.14 -6.55 34.63
C ALA A 224 -18.40 -5.82 34.17
N ARG A 225 -18.68 -5.79 32.86
CA ARG A 225 -19.92 -5.24 32.29
C ARG A 225 -21.06 -6.26 32.25
N TRP A 226 -20.75 -7.56 32.31
CA TRP A 226 -21.76 -8.61 32.30
C TRP A 226 -22.68 -8.49 33.52
N LEU A 227 -23.99 -8.47 33.29
CA LEU A 227 -25.07 -8.34 34.28
C LEU A 227 -25.26 -6.94 34.88
N ASN A 228 -24.44 -5.95 34.49
CA ASN A 228 -24.63 -4.54 34.87
C ASN A 228 -25.58 -3.80 33.90
N SER A 229 -26.61 -4.47 33.38
CA SER A 229 -27.49 -3.91 32.37
C SER A 229 -28.08 -2.57 32.82
N CYS A 230 -27.99 -1.60 31.90
CA CYS A 230 -29.00 -0.61 31.60
C CYS A 230 -30.37 -1.31 31.42
N ALA A 231 -30.94 -1.86 32.50
CA ALA A 231 -32.32 -2.29 32.51
C ALA A 231 -33.13 -1.03 32.22
N PRO A 232 -33.90 -0.97 31.11
CA PRO A 232 -34.79 0.16 30.90
C PRO A 232 -35.66 0.25 32.14
N ALA A 233 -35.65 1.42 32.78
CA ALA A 233 -36.52 1.70 33.90
C ALA A 233 -37.96 1.35 33.46
N ARG A 234 -38.58 0.41 34.19
CA ARG A 234 -39.98 0.04 33.97
C ARG A 234 -40.91 1.16 34.39
#